data_AF-A0A954EVN4-F1
#
_entry.id   AF-A0A954EVN4-F1
#
_cell.length_a   1.000
_cell.length_b   1.000
_cell.length_c   1.000
_cell.angle_alpha   90.00
_cell.angle_beta   90.00
_cell.angle_gamma   90.00
#
_symmetry.space_group_name_H-M   'P 1'
#
loop_
_entity.id
_entity.type
_entity.pdbx_description
1 polymer ?
#
loop_
_entity_poly.entity_id
_entity_poly.type
_entity_poly.pdbx_seq_one_letter_code
_entity_poly.pdbx_strand_id
1 'polypeptide(L)'
;MSDFPNCRAVALMIGLGVSAVATLGWAAEPTPEVPADQQADSGPISQGPGLGRGRGRGPMGSFRPDMMTIHAMFDSRDKIQRSVKLLPDGAEAVTESDDKRVANLLQEHVPAMDARVVDNEPLPPMTFHPVFVNLIKNADKYSLNYETTEKGIKVTYKAEDPFVIMLVQEHAQLVSRFLKNGMSEIHKPYELPEVKPQESQGSESR
;
A
#
# COMPACT_ATOMS: atom_id res chain seq x y z
N MET A 1 18.17 6.65 -27.97
CA MET A 1 17.57 5.32 -27.74
C MET A 1 18.17 4.79 -26.46
N SER A 2 17.35 4.85 -25.41
CA SER A 2 17.33 4.02 -24.20
C SER A 2 18.65 3.48 -23.62
N ASP A 3 19.09 4.11 -22.53
CA ASP A 3 19.89 3.46 -21.49
C ASP A 3 19.32 3.86 -20.12
N PHE A 4 18.52 2.97 -19.55
CA PHE A 4 18.15 2.98 -18.13
C PHE A 4 18.71 1.70 -17.51
N PRO A 5 19.74 1.76 -16.65
CA PRO A 5 20.01 0.68 -15.73
C PRO A 5 19.32 0.98 -14.40
N ASN A 6 18.61 0.01 -13.83
CA ASN A 6 18.69 -0.39 -12.42
C ASN A 6 17.42 -1.14 -11.96
N CYS A 7 17.32 -2.41 -12.36
CA CYS A 7 16.63 -3.40 -11.55
C CYS A 7 17.43 -3.62 -10.26
N ARG A 8 16.98 -3.09 -9.13
CA ARG A 8 17.51 -3.46 -7.81
C ARG A 8 16.73 -4.67 -7.29
N ALA A 9 17.27 -5.85 -7.57
CA ALA A 9 16.89 -7.09 -6.89
C ALA A 9 17.51 -7.08 -5.48
N VAL A 10 16.67 -7.09 -4.45
CA VAL A 10 17.09 -7.32 -3.06
C VAL A 10 17.06 -8.83 -2.83
N ALA A 11 18.24 -9.45 -2.91
CA ALA A 11 18.47 -10.82 -2.46
C ALA A 11 18.89 -10.79 -0.99
N LEU A 12 18.00 -11.18 -0.08
CA LEU A 12 18.35 -11.47 1.31
C LEU A 12 18.37 -12.98 1.52
N MET A 13 19.57 -13.55 1.42
CA MET A 13 19.89 -14.92 1.81
C MET A 13 20.45 -14.91 3.23
N ILE A 14 19.66 -15.37 4.18
CA ILE A 14 20.11 -15.78 5.53
C ILE A 14 19.42 -17.12 5.72
N GLY A 15 20.08 -18.27 5.79
CA GLY A 15 21.31 -18.59 6.49
C GLY A 15 20.98 -19.82 7.32
N LEU A 16 21.15 -21.01 6.72
CA LEU A 16 20.94 -22.31 7.34
C LEU A 16 21.91 -22.48 8.52
N GLY A 17 21.39 -22.49 9.74
CA GLY A 17 22.10 -22.94 10.94
C GLY A 17 21.50 -24.24 11.44
N VAL A 18 22.15 -25.37 11.10
CA VAL A 18 21.86 -26.70 11.64
C VAL A 18 22.65 -26.85 12.96
N SER A 19 21.98 -27.28 14.02
CA SER A 19 22.62 -28.01 15.12
C SER A 19 21.67 -29.05 15.71
N ALA A 20 22.10 -30.30 15.55
CA ALA A 20 21.72 -31.54 16.23
C ALA A 20 22.10 -31.49 17.74
N VAL A 21 21.67 -32.30 18.71
CA VAL A 21 20.80 -33.50 18.85
C VAL A 21 20.67 -33.82 20.37
N ALA A 22 19.64 -34.62 20.74
CA ALA A 22 19.49 -35.50 21.94
C ALA A 22 19.18 -34.88 23.32
N THR A 23 18.32 -35.43 24.20
CA THR A 23 17.54 -36.69 24.29
C THR A 23 16.57 -36.61 25.49
N LEU A 24 15.71 -37.64 25.62
CA LEU A 24 14.85 -38.11 26.72
C LEU A 24 13.36 -37.76 26.60
N GLY A 25 12.57 -38.82 26.46
CA GLY A 25 11.15 -38.76 26.14
C GLY A 25 10.20 -38.76 27.33
N TRP A 26 8.93 -38.67 27.00
CA TRP A 26 7.82 -39.22 27.77
C TRP A 26 6.69 -39.59 26.80
N ALA A 27 6.02 -40.69 27.15
CA ALA A 27 4.99 -41.46 26.47
C ALA A 27 3.92 -40.70 25.66
N ALA A 28 3.59 -41.26 24.49
CA ALA A 28 2.35 -41.03 23.79
C ALA A 28 1.25 -41.94 24.37
N GLU A 29 0.13 -41.35 24.76
CA GLU A 29 -1.08 -42.07 25.16
C GLU A 29 -1.97 -42.31 23.92
N PRO A 30 -2.55 -43.52 23.74
CA PRO A 30 -3.45 -43.80 22.63
C PRO A 30 -4.86 -43.25 22.90
N THR A 31 -5.38 -42.44 21.99
CA THR A 31 -6.78 -42.02 22.01
C THR A 31 -7.69 -43.17 21.55
N PRO A 32 -8.81 -43.45 22.25
CA PRO A 32 -9.74 -44.50 21.85
C PRO A 32 -10.55 -44.14 20.60
N GLU A 33 -10.66 -45.12 19.71
CA GLU A 33 -11.50 -45.16 18.52
C GLU A 33 -12.98 -44.97 18.85
N VAL A 34 -13.66 -44.12 18.08
CA VAL A 34 -15.13 -44.00 18.05
C VAL A 34 -15.65 -44.99 17.00
N PRO A 35 -16.66 -45.83 17.31
CA PRO A 35 -17.11 -46.88 16.40
C PRO A 35 -17.86 -46.30 15.20
N ALA A 36 -17.64 -46.97 14.07
CA ALA A 36 -18.40 -46.82 12.85
C ALA A 36 -19.81 -47.40 13.01
N ASP A 37 -20.84 -46.61 12.70
CA ASP A 37 -21.99 -47.14 11.98
C ASP A 37 -22.82 -46.02 11.32
N GLN A 38 -23.51 -46.42 10.25
CA GLN A 38 -24.57 -45.70 9.51
C GLN A 38 -24.15 -44.98 8.21
N GLN A 39 -23.77 -45.85 7.30
CA GLN A 39 -23.94 -45.76 5.85
C GLN A 39 -25.44 -45.66 5.47
N ALA A 40 -25.84 -44.61 4.73
CA ALA A 40 -26.86 -44.65 3.67
C ALA A 40 -27.16 -43.23 3.14
N ASP A 41 -26.76 -42.92 1.90
CA ASP A 41 -27.69 -42.75 0.78
C ASP A 41 -26.92 -42.22 -0.44
N SER A 42 -26.93 -43.03 -1.50
CA SER A 42 -26.29 -42.74 -2.78
C SER A 42 -27.38 -42.33 -3.76
N GLY A 43 -27.40 -41.05 -4.17
CA GLY A 43 -28.27 -40.52 -5.23
C GLY A 43 -27.63 -39.31 -5.93
N PRO A 44 -27.88 -39.08 -7.24
CA PRO A 44 -26.85 -38.62 -8.17
C PRO A 44 -26.62 -37.09 -8.14
N ILE A 45 -25.35 -36.69 -8.03
CA ILE A 45 -24.95 -35.31 -8.32
C ILE A 45 -24.93 -35.12 -9.84
N SER A 46 -25.90 -34.36 -10.31
CA SER A 46 -25.93 -33.75 -11.63
C SER A 46 -24.63 -33.02 -11.93
N GLN A 47 -24.01 -33.34 -13.06
CA GLN A 47 -22.96 -32.54 -13.68
C GLN A 47 -23.41 -31.08 -13.83
N GLY A 48 -22.94 -30.22 -12.93
CA GLY A 48 -22.91 -28.78 -13.13
C GLY A 48 -21.60 -28.39 -13.83
N PRO A 49 -21.60 -27.42 -14.76
CA PRO A 49 -20.40 -27.01 -15.47
C PRO A 49 -19.33 -26.55 -14.48
N GLY A 50 -18.11 -27.05 -14.65
CA GLY A 50 -16.99 -26.77 -13.76
C GLY A 50 -16.79 -25.28 -13.54
N LEU A 51 -16.95 -24.84 -12.28
CA LEU A 51 -16.24 -23.67 -11.81
C LEU A 51 -14.77 -24.07 -11.70
N GLY A 52 -14.05 -23.84 -12.79
CA GLY A 52 -12.61 -23.69 -12.74
C GLY A 52 -12.29 -22.77 -11.57
N ARG A 53 -11.50 -23.27 -10.63
CA ARG A 53 -10.89 -22.53 -9.52
C ARG A 53 -9.83 -21.61 -10.11
N GLY A 54 -10.26 -20.73 -10.99
CA GLY A 54 -9.52 -19.59 -11.48
C GLY A 54 -9.39 -18.65 -10.30
N ARG A 55 -8.21 -18.67 -9.68
CA ARG A 55 -7.72 -17.65 -8.77
C ARG A 55 -7.59 -16.36 -9.60
N GLY A 56 -8.74 -15.77 -9.91
CA GLY A 56 -8.89 -14.61 -10.76
C GLY A 56 -8.35 -13.40 -10.04
N ARG A 57 -7.04 -13.18 -10.17
CA ARG A 57 -6.40 -11.88 -9.99
C ARG A 57 -6.83 -10.99 -11.15
N GLY A 58 -8.13 -10.70 -11.21
CA GLY A 58 -8.68 -9.62 -12.03
C GLY A 58 -8.69 -8.32 -11.22
N PRO A 59 -8.99 -7.17 -11.86
CA PRO A 59 -8.98 -5.83 -11.23
C PRO A 59 -9.92 -5.66 -10.02
N MET A 60 -10.67 -6.69 -9.64
CA MET A 60 -11.52 -6.74 -8.44
C MET A 60 -10.90 -7.56 -7.27
N GLY A 61 -9.82 -8.30 -7.50
CA GLY A 61 -9.25 -9.22 -6.52
C GLY A 61 -8.60 -8.51 -5.33
N SER A 62 -7.90 -7.40 -5.58
CA SER A 62 -7.24 -6.60 -4.54
C SER A 62 -8.10 -5.44 -4.04
N PHE A 63 -9.21 -5.10 -4.72
CA PHE A 63 -10.06 -3.96 -4.34
C PHE A 63 -10.63 -4.11 -2.91
N ARG A 64 -11.16 -5.30 -2.59
CA ARG A 64 -11.78 -5.57 -1.28
C ARG A 64 -10.79 -5.49 -0.11
N PRO A 65 -9.62 -6.17 -0.13
CA PRO A 65 -8.66 -6.07 0.96
C PRO A 65 -8.12 -4.65 1.16
N ASP A 66 -7.85 -3.90 0.08
CA ASP A 66 -7.34 -2.54 0.19
C ASP A 66 -8.36 -1.60 0.85
N MET A 67 -9.63 -1.72 0.47
CA MET A 67 -10.70 -0.94 1.11
C MET A 67 -10.86 -1.31 2.58
N MET A 68 -10.74 -2.58 2.96
CA MET A 68 -10.78 -2.99 4.37
C MET A 68 -9.62 -2.37 5.17
N THR A 69 -8.40 -2.37 4.61
CA THR A 69 -7.22 -1.75 5.22
C THR A 69 -7.42 -0.24 5.37
N ILE A 70 -7.91 0.44 4.32
CA ILE A 70 -8.21 1.88 4.35
C ILE A 70 -9.23 2.21 5.43
N HIS A 71 -10.35 1.48 5.49
CA HIS A 71 -11.38 1.69 6.52
C HIS A 71 -10.82 1.49 7.93
N ALA A 72 -10.05 0.41 8.15
CA ALA A 72 -9.45 0.13 9.46
C ALA A 72 -8.47 1.23 9.92
N MET A 73 -7.71 1.83 8.99
CA MET A 73 -6.85 2.98 9.29
C MET A 73 -7.66 4.25 9.59
N PHE A 74 -8.74 4.52 8.85
CA PHE A 74 -9.63 5.66 9.11
C PHE A 74 -10.30 5.56 10.49
N ASP A 75 -10.71 4.36 10.89
CA ASP A 75 -11.30 4.08 12.20
C ASP A 75 -10.29 4.27 13.34
N SER A 76 -8.99 4.17 13.04
CA SER A 76 -7.90 4.27 14.01
C SER A 76 -7.07 5.55 13.82
N ARG A 77 -7.61 6.56 13.12
CA ARG A 77 -6.86 7.77 12.71
C ARG A 77 -6.30 8.58 13.87
N ASP A 78 -6.94 8.51 15.03
CA ASP A 78 -6.54 9.15 16.29
C ASP A 78 -5.21 8.59 16.83
N LYS A 79 -4.84 7.38 16.40
CA LYS A 79 -3.59 6.71 16.75
C LYS A 79 -2.47 6.92 15.73
N ILE A 80 -2.76 7.59 14.61
CA ILE A 80 -1.81 7.79 13.51
C ILE A 80 -1.19 9.17 13.66
N GLN A 81 0.14 9.20 13.79
CA GLN A 81 0.95 10.39 13.75
C GLN A 81 1.58 10.50 12.37
N ARG A 82 1.41 11.67 11.73
CA ARG A 82 1.97 11.93 10.40
C ARG A 82 2.69 13.27 10.39
N SER A 83 3.92 13.27 9.92
CA SER A 83 4.69 14.48 9.64
C SER A 83 5.03 14.56 8.16
N VAL A 84 4.86 15.74 7.56
CA VAL A 84 5.15 16.00 6.14
C VAL A 84 6.19 17.10 6.03
N LYS A 85 7.21 16.87 5.21
CA LYS A 85 8.22 17.84 4.80
C LYS A 85 8.13 18.05 3.30
N LEU A 86 7.80 19.26 2.88
CA LEU A 86 7.80 19.64 1.47
C LEU A 86 9.26 19.89 1.04
N LEU A 87 9.65 19.33 -0.10
CA LEU A 87 10.99 19.45 -0.65
C LEU A 87 10.92 20.18 -1.99
N PRO A 88 11.95 20.92 -2.41
CA PRO A 88 11.96 21.58 -3.72
C PRO A 88 11.74 20.61 -4.89
N ASP A 89 12.21 19.36 -4.75
CA ASP A 89 12.12 18.28 -5.73
C ASP A 89 11.03 17.23 -5.39
N GLY A 90 10.14 17.51 -4.45
CA GLY A 90 9.05 16.58 -4.09
C GLY A 90 8.55 16.72 -2.66
N ALA A 91 8.43 15.60 -1.95
CA ALA A 91 7.93 15.57 -0.58
C ALA A 91 8.42 14.33 0.18
N GLU A 92 8.61 14.48 1.49
CA GLU A 92 8.84 13.38 2.42
C GLU A 92 7.70 13.34 3.44
N ALA A 93 7.19 12.15 3.72
CA ALA A 93 6.16 11.93 4.72
C ALA A 93 6.53 10.74 5.60
N VAL A 94 6.47 10.93 6.92
CA VAL A 94 6.64 9.85 7.91
C VAL A 94 5.29 9.65 8.58
N THR A 95 4.80 8.41 8.56
CA THR A 95 3.51 8.03 9.16
C THR A 95 3.72 6.86 10.11
N GLU A 96 3.44 7.07 11.39
CA GLU A 96 3.74 6.15 12.47
C GLU A 96 2.59 6.03 13.46
N SER A 97 2.59 4.94 14.22
CA SER A 97 1.63 4.67 15.30
C SER A 97 2.29 3.82 16.38
N ASP A 98 1.97 4.10 17.64
CA ASP A 98 2.40 3.25 18.76
C ASP A 98 1.58 1.95 18.87
N ASP A 99 0.40 1.91 18.24
CA ASP A 99 -0.41 0.70 18.08
C ASP A 99 0.19 -0.17 16.95
N LYS A 100 0.77 -1.32 17.31
CA LYS A 100 1.40 -2.27 16.38
C LYS A 100 0.46 -2.73 15.26
N ARG A 101 -0.85 -2.86 15.53
CA ARG A 101 -1.82 -3.25 14.50
C ARG A 101 -1.92 -2.15 13.43
N VAL A 102 -1.97 -0.89 13.85
CA VAL A 102 -2.05 0.25 12.94
C VAL A 102 -0.74 0.44 12.18
N ALA A 103 0.41 0.24 12.83
CA ALA A 103 1.71 0.24 12.17
C ALA A 103 1.76 -0.79 11.02
N ASN A 104 1.28 -2.02 11.24
CA ASN A 104 1.20 -3.04 10.21
C ASN A 104 0.27 -2.64 9.06
N LEU A 105 -0.91 -2.07 9.36
CA LEU A 105 -1.83 -1.58 8.32
C LEU A 105 -1.17 -0.50 7.44
N LEU A 106 -0.38 0.39 8.02
CA LEU A 106 0.38 1.41 7.28
C LEU A 106 1.42 0.77 6.35
N GLN A 107 2.14 -0.24 6.84
CA GLN A 107 3.16 -0.99 6.08
C GLN A 107 2.55 -1.84 4.97
N GLU A 108 1.33 -2.33 5.11
CA GLU A 108 0.60 -3.05 4.06
C GLU A 108 0.01 -2.09 3.02
N HIS A 109 -0.53 -0.96 3.47
CA HIS A 109 -1.26 -0.03 2.62
C HIS A 109 -0.38 0.66 1.58
N VAL A 110 0.75 1.24 1.99
CA VAL A 110 1.56 2.07 1.08
C VAL A 110 2.09 1.26 -0.12
N PRO A 111 2.69 0.07 0.06
CA PRO A 111 3.12 -0.76 -1.07
C PRO A 111 1.97 -1.18 -1.98
N ALA A 112 0.80 -1.50 -1.41
CA ALA A 112 -0.38 -1.87 -2.18
C ALA A 112 -0.88 -0.71 -3.06
N MET A 113 -0.84 0.52 -2.56
CA MET A 113 -1.23 1.70 -3.33
C MET A 113 -0.21 2.06 -4.39
N ASP A 114 1.08 1.94 -4.10
CA ASP A 114 2.14 2.14 -5.09
C ASP A 114 2.00 1.15 -6.25
N ALA A 115 1.79 -0.13 -5.96
CA ALA A 115 1.58 -1.16 -6.97
C ALA A 115 0.40 -0.84 -7.90
N ARG A 116 -0.69 -0.29 -7.37
CA ARG A 116 -1.84 0.14 -8.17
C ARG A 116 -1.54 1.29 -9.11
N VAL A 117 -0.72 2.23 -8.67
CA VAL A 117 -0.29 3.35 -9.52
C VAL A 117 0.55 2.82 -10.68
N VAL A 118 1.49 1.91 -10.38
CA VAL A 118 2.35 1.26 -11.40
C VAL A 118 1.54 0.41 -12.37
N ASP A 119 0.58 -0.37 -11.86
CA ASP A 119 -0.28 -1.25 -12.66
C ASP A 119 -1.44 -0.49 -13.35
N ASN A 120 -1.54 0.83 -13.15
CA ASN A 120 -2.62 1.69 -13.62
C ASN A 120 -4.02 1.13 -13.27
N GLU A 121 -4.15 0.62 -12.04
CA GLU A 121 -5.37 0.04 -11.49
C GLU A 121 -5.92 0.94 -10.36
N PRO A 122 -6.47 2.13 -10.69
CA PRO A 122 -6.91 3.09 -9.69
C PRO A 122 -7.99 2.52 -8.80
N LEU A 123 -7.98 2.87 -7.50
CA LEU A 123 -9.12 2.61 -6.62
C LEU A 123 -10.29 3.55 -7.00
N PRO A 124 -11.43 3.02 -7.49
CA PRO A 124 -12.57 3.85 -7.93
C PRO A 124 -13.08 4.89 -6.92
N PRO A 125 -13.09 4.66 -5.59
CA PRO A 125 -13.53 5.71 -4.65
C PRO A 125 -12.49 6.81 -4.40
N MET A 126 -11.24 6.67 -4.85
CA MET A 126 -10.21 7.73 -4.74
C MET A 126 -10.05 8.55 -6.02
N THR A 127 -10.60 8.10 -7.15
CA THR A 127 -10.51 8.85 -8.43
C THR A 127 -11.38 10.10 -8.48
N PHE A 128 -12.19 10.38 -7.45
CA PHE A 128 -12.93 11.64 -7.34
C PHE A 128 -12.04 12.87 -7.12
N HIS A 129 -10.83 12.67 -6.57
CA HIS A 129 -9.93 13.79 -6.31
C HIS A 129 -8.98 14.01 -7.49
N PRO A 130 -8.86 15.23 -8.04
CA PRO A 130 -8.02 15.49 -9.20
C PRO A 130 -6.53 15.22 -8.92
N VAL A 131 -6.07 15.37 -7.67
CA VAL A 131 -4.69 15.03 -7.27
C VAL A 131 -4.36 13.56 -7.58
N PHE A 132 -5.22 12.61 -7.19
CA PHE A 132 -4.97 11.18 -7.43
C PHE A 132 -4.99 10.84 -8.91
N VAL A 133 -5.98 11.37 -9.64
CA VAL A 133 -6.09 11.14 -11.10
C VAL A 133 -4.86 11.66 -11.83
N ASN A 134 -4.37 12.85 -11.48
CA ASN A 134 -3.21 13.43 -12.13
C ASN A 134 -1.89 12.75 -11.72
N LEU A 135 -1.76 12.25 -10.49
CA LEU A 135 -0.60 11.44 -10.10
C LEU A 135 -0.53 10.14 -10.90
N ILE A 136 -1.65 9.40 -11.02
CA ILE A 136 -1.69 8.15 -11.78
C ILE A 136 -1.36 8.39 -13.26
N LYS A 137 -1.86 9.48 -13.85
CA LYS A 137 -1.54 9.87 -15.24
C LYS A 137 -0.08 10.26 -15.46
N ASN A 138 0.65 10.62 -14.41
CA ASN A 138 2.06 11.04 -14.46
C ASN A 138 2.94 10.10 -13.63
N ALA A 139 2.53 8.84 -13.44
CA ALA A 139 3.24 7.85 -12.63
C ALA A 139 4.69 7.60 -13.11
N ASP A 140 4.95 7.84 -14.40
CA ASP A 140 6.26 7.74 -15.05
C ASP A 140 7.17 8.95 -14.79
N LYS A 141 6.64 10.04 -14.22
CA LYS A 141 7.35 11.32 -14.04
C LYS A 141 7.81 11.60 -12.61
N TYR A 142 7.58 10.66 -11.70
CA TYR A 142 8.10 10.74 -10.33
C TYR A 142 8.56 9.38 -9.85
N SER A 143 9.39 9.37 -8.82
CA SER A 143 9.76 8.17 -8.08
C SER A 143 9.16 8.21 -6.69
N LEU A 144 8.60 7.09 -6.26
CA LEU A 144 8.11 6.86 -4.91
C LEU A 144 9.02 5.80 -4.28
N ASN A 145 9.68 6.15 -3.18
CA ASN A 145 10.41 5.19 -2.36
C ASN A 145 9.77 5.15 -0.98
N TYR A 146 9.68 3.97 -0.39
CA TYR A 146 9.21 3.80 0.98
C TYR A 146 10.14 2.90 1.77
N GLU A 147 10.26 3.21 3.05
CA GLU A 147 11.06 2.47 4.02
C GLU A 147 10.16 2.14 5.22
N THR A 148 10.09 0.87 5.59
CA THR A 148 9.37 0.47 6.80
C THR A 148 10.14 0.92 8.02
N THR A 149 9.46 1.54 8.97
CA THR A 149 10.00 1.88 10.29
C THR A 149 9.44 0.92 11.32
N GLU A 150 10.02 0.88 12.53
CA GLU A 150 9.47 0.04 13.62
C GLU A 150 8.01 0.37 13.98
N LYS A 151 7.59 1.62 13.72
CA LYS A 151 6.28 2.15 14.10
C LYS A 151 5.37 2.47 12.90
N GLY A 152 5.83 2.23 11.67
CA GLY A 152 5.05 2.56 10.49
C GLY A 152 5.90 2.59 9.22
N ILE A 153 5.86 3.71 8.51
CA ILE A 153 6.45 3.84 7.17
C ILE A 153 6.86 5.29 6.87
N LYS A 154 8.04 5.42 6.25
CA LYS A 154 8.52 6.66 5.64
C LYS A 154 8.33 6.56 4.13
N VAL A 155 7.82 7.62 3.51
CA VAL A 155 7.61 7.72 2.06
C VAL A 155 8.33 8.96 1.54
N THR A 156 9.07 8.81 0.46
CA THR A 156 9.79 9.89 -0.22
C THR A 156 9.38 9.91 -1.69
N TYR A 157 8.85 11.05 -2.11
CA TYR A 157 8.52 11.36 -3.50
C TYR A 157 9.61 12.26 -4.08
N LYS A 158 10.04 11.95 -5.31
CA LYS A 158 10.92 12.83 -6.09
C LYS A 158 10.42 13.00 -7.52
N ALA A 159 10.42 14.23 -8.01
CA ALA A 159 10.02 14.58 -9.36
C ALA A 159 10.87 15.77 -9.86
N GLU A 160 10.94 15.93 -11.19
CA GLU A 160 11.65 17.05 -11.83
C GLU A 160 10.67 18.06 -12.46
N ASP A 161 9.52 17.59 -12.92
CA ASP A 161 8.48 18.43 -13.53
C ASP A 161 7.81 19.28 -12.43
N PRO A 162 7.80 20.63 -12.52
CA PRO A 162 7.17 21.51 -11.54
C PRO A 162 5.69 21.19 -11.26
N PHE A 163 4.96 20.71 -12.27
CA PHE A 163 3.59 20.28 -12.09
C PHE A 163 3.48 19.00 -11.27
N VAL A 164 4.37 18.03 -11.50
CA VAL A 164 4.39 16.78 -10.74
C VAL A 164 4.90 16.99 -9.32
N ILE A 165 5.86 17.89 -9.11
CA ILE A 165 6.31 18.33 -7.78
C ILE A 165 5.13 18.90 -6.98
N MET A 166 4.34 19.78 -7.59
CA MET A 166 3.10 20.28 -6.96
C MET A 166 2.15 19.13 -6.62
N LEU A 167 1.90 18.19 -7.54
CA LEU A 167 0.98 17.07 -7.30
C LEU A 167 1.41 16.19 -6.11
N VAL A 168 2.70 15.86 -6.00
CA VAL A 168 3.18 15.01 -4.88
C VAL A 168 3.12 15.76 -3.54
N GLN A 169 3.39 17.06 -3.54
CA GLN A 169 3.27 17.91 -2.35
C GLN A 169 1.81 18.02 -1.91
N GLU A 170 0.90 18.28 -2.85
CA GLU A 170 -0.53 18.35 -2.60
C GLU A 170 -1.09 17.02 -2.09
N HIS A 171 -0.65 15.90 -2.68
CA HIS A 171 -0.99 14.58 -2.19
C HIS A 171 -0.51 14.34 -0.75
N ALA A 172 0.75 14.69 -0.45
CA ALA A 172 1.31 14.51 0.89
C ALA A 172 0.51 15.29 1.96
N GLN A 173 0.08 16.51 1.63
CA GLN A 173 -0.77 17.34 2.49
C GLN A 173 -2.22 16.81 2.57
N LEU A 174 -2.79 16.39 1.45
CA LEU A 174 -4.15 15.86 1.37
C LEU A 174 -4.35 14.65 2.29
N VAL A 175 -3.40 13.72 2.29
CA VAL A 175 -3.44 12.55 3.19
C VAL A 175 -3.44 13.01 4.66
N SER A 176 -2.72 14.09 4.99
CA SER A 176 -2.75 14.68 6.34
C SER A 176 -4.11 15.28 6.68
N ARG A 177 -4.80 15.88 5.70
CA ARG A 177 -6.19 16.36 5.87
C ARG A 177 -7.16 15.19 6.09
N PHE A 178 -7.00 14.08 5.38
CA PHE A 178 -7.79 12.87 5.61
C PHE A 178 -7.65 12.32 7.03
N LEU A 179 -6.44 12.27 7.58
CA LEU A 179 -6.22 11.85 8.96
C LEU A 179 -6.86 12.83 9.97
N LYS A 180 -6.78 14.13 9.71
CA LYS A 180 -7.35 15.15 10.62
C LYS A 180 -8.87 15.15 10.62
N ASN A 181 -9.48 15.14 9.43
CA ASN A 181 -10.91 15.42 9.23
C ASN A 181 -11.75 14.15 8.95
N GLY A 182 -11.10 13.02 8.69
CA GLY A 182 -11.74 11.74 8.38
C GLY A 182 -12.61 11.77 7.13
N MET A 183 -13.69 10.99 7.14
CA MET A 183 -14.62 10.84 6.01
C MET A 183 -15.23 12.16 5.51
N SER A 184 -15.31 13.19 6.37
CA SER A 184 -15.85 14.49 5.97
C SER A 184 -15.00 15.19 4.90
N GLU A 185 -13.70 14.88 4.84
CA GLU A 185 -12.77 15.46 3.87
C GLU A 185 -12.83 14.78 2.51
N ILE A 186 -13.12 13.47 2.49
CA ILE A 186 -13.16 12.67 1.25
C ILE A 186 -14.21 13.19 0.27
N HIS A 187 -15.35 13.68 0.79
CA HIS A 187 -16.44 14.18 -0.03
C HIS A 187 -16.34 15.67 -0.38
N LYS A 188 -15.28 16.36 0.05
CA LYS A 188 -15.12 17.77 -0.29
C LYS A 188 -14.61 17.89 -1.73
N PRO A 189 -15.19 18.80 -2.53
CA PRO A 189 -14.58 19.19 -3.79
C PRO A 189 -13.16 19.69 -3.55
N TYR A 190 -12.28 19.39 -4.50
CA TYR A 190 -10.90 19.85 -4.45
C TYR A 190 -10.47 20.38 -5.80
N GLU A 191 -9.80 21.52 -5.76
CA GLU A 191 -9.21 22.17 -6.92
C GLU A 191 -7.69 22.14 -6.79
N LEU A 192 -7.02 21.80 -7.89
CA LEU A 192 -5.55 21.83 -7.91
C LEU A 192 -5.09 23.29 -7.91
N PRO A 193 -4.06 23.64 -7.11
CA PRO A 193 -3.47 24.96 -7.19
C PRO A 193 -2.81 25.16 -8.56
N GLU A 194 -2.84 26.40 -9.04
CA GLU A 194 -2.15 26.78 -10.27
C GLU A 194 -0.63 26.73 -10.06
N VAL A 195 0.07 26.07 -10.99
CA VAL A 195 1.53 26.09 -11.01
C VAL A 195 1.96 27.37 -11.71
N LYS A 196 2.34 28.37 -10.92
CA LYS A 196 3.01 29.55 -11.46
C LYS A 196 4.38 29.11 -11.98
N PRO A 197 4.77 29.46 -13.22
CA PRO A 197 6.13 29.25 -13.69
C PRO A 197 7.09 29.85 -12.66
N GLN A 198 8.07 29.08 -12.20
CA GLN A 198 9.12 29.67 -11.38
C GLN A 198 9.85 30.68 -12.25
N GLU A 199 9.66 31.98 -11.96
CA GLU A 199 10.56 33.01 -12.46
C GLU A 199 11.96 32.60 -12.03
N SER A 200 12.79 32.22 -13.00
CA SER A 200 14.22 32.11 -12.80
C SER A 200 14.65 33.44 -12.19
N GLN A 201 15.10 33.43 -10.94
CA GLN A 201 15.90 34.53 -10.41
C GLN A 201 17.20 34.55 -11.22
N GLY A 202 17.13 35.19 -12.39
CA GLY A 202 18.28 35.57 -13.17
C GLY A 202 19.08 36.55 -12.35
N SER A 203 20.29 36.15 -12.00
CA SER A 203 21.48 36.98 -12.09
C SER A 203 21.24 38.49 -12.01
N GLU A 204 21.29 39.06 -10.80
CA GLU A 204 21.67 40.45 -10.65
C GLU A 204 23.14 40.50 -10.24
N SER A 205 24.00 40.47 -11.26
CA SER A 205 25.39 40.87 -11.18
C SER A 205 25.48 42.39 -11.14
N ARG A 206 26.15 42.94 -10.13
CA ARG A 206 26.95 44.16 -10.27
C ARG A 206 28.06 44.22 -9.24
#